data_AF-A0AAV6YN42-F1
#
_entry.id   AF-A0AAV6YN42-F1
#
_cell.length_a   1.000
_cell.length_b   1.000
_cell.length_c   1.000
_cell.angle_alpha   90.00
_cell.angle_beta   90.00
_cell.angle_gamma   90.00
#
_symmetry.space_group_name_H-M   'P 1'
#
loop_
_entity.id
_entity.type
_entity.pdbx_description
1 polymer ?
#
loop_
_entity_poly.entity_id
_entity_poly.type
_entity_poly.pdbx_seq_one_letter_code
_entity_poly.pdbx_strand_id
1 'polypeptide(L)'
;MESNVLKALNISILAVESVSLLFSFSGYIFILAVNILDWIKNKRLDISDQIISGLGVFSLLQRTYQVSIRCVALMYGLHDITRFAWLCIHLTYSSIDLCTLLFSSLLGVHFCLKIVNLNQNFYIYIQSMFPKMFPWILLLSVLTSLLISGPAAWDLSQHDFNSTGQIKTSHSPLNRFLSLKFFYAFFSFCFLIFLMSLLVTIVSLHKHVRRMQNNATKLRAESAEAHVNAVRTLLSLLCLNLLYFILPIIIIYKKNEPQWMNGFLLIYAMCHIFDIPILIRGSTKLQKRLKKMWFHFATVSFTII
;
A
#
# COMPACT_ATOMS: atom_id res chain seq x y z
N MET A 1 -19.03 -19.83 -25.08
CA MET A 1 -19.66 -19.43 -23.80
C MET A 1 -18.61 -18.94 -22.79
N GLU A 2 -17.51 -19.68 -22.58
CA GLU A 2 -16.42 -19.28 -21.66
C GLU A 2 -15.78 -17.91 -21.95
N SER A 3 -15.59 -17.55 -23.23
CA SER A 3 -15.02 -16.23 -23.61
C SER A 3 -15.89 -15.04 -23.15
N ASN A 4 -17.22 -15.18 -23.20
CA ASN A 4 -18.14 -14.12 -22.79
C ASN A 4 -18.18 -13.97 -21.27
N VAL A 5 -18.12 -15.10 -20.54
CA VAL A 5 -18.05 -15.11 -19.08
C VAL A 5 -16.76 -14.45 -18.59
N LEU A 6 -15.62 -14.76 -19.20
CA LEU A 6 -14.33 -14.16 -18.82
C LEU A 6 -14.30 -12.64 -19.08
N LYS A 7 -14.86 -12.18 -20.20
CA LYS A 7 -14.99 -10.74 -20.50
C LYS A 7 -15.90 -10.04 -19.49
N ALA A 8 -17.06 -10.61 -19.17
CA ALA A 8 -17.97 -10.07 -18.16
C ALA A 8 -17.31 -9.95 -16.78
N LEU A 9 -16.50 -10.94 -16.40
CA LEU A 9 -15.72 -10.94 -15.16
C LEU A 9 -14.65 -9.84 -15.13
N ASN A 10 -13.92 -9.63 -16.22
CA ASN A 10 -12.94 -8.55 -16.29
C ASN A 10 -13.61 -7.16 -16.24
N ILE A 11 -14.77 -7.01 -16.86
CA ILE A 11 -15.56 -5.77 -16.80
C ILE A 11 -16.05 -5.51 -15.37
N SER A 12 -16.54 -6.54 -14.66
CA SER A 12 -16.98 -6.38 -13.28
C SER A 12 -15.82 -6.01 -12.34
N ILE A 13 -14.65 -6.63 -12.51
CA ILE A 13 -13.44 -6.27 -11.76
C ILE A 13 -13.04 -4.82 -12.05
N LEU A 14 -13.06 -4.37 -13.31
CA LEU A 14 -12.76 -2.99 -13.67
C LEU A 14 -13.76 -2.01 -13.04
N ALA A 15 -15.06 -2.34 -13.03
CA ALA A 15 -16.08 -1.54 -12.37
C ALA A 15 -15.80 -1.40 -10.87
N VAL A 16 -15.39 -2.48 -10.20
CA VAL A 16 -15.02 -2.42 -8.78
C VAL A 16 -13.77 -1.58 -8.55
N GLU A 17 -12.72 -1.75 -9.37
CA GLU A 17 -11.48 -0.99 -9.24
C GLU A 17 -11.67 0.50 -9.53
N SER A 18 -12.55 0.86 -10.46
CA SER A 18 -12.88 2.26 -10.74
C SER A 18 -13.68 2.91 -9.60
N VAL A 19 -14.66 2.20 -9.03
CA VAL A 19 -15.38 2.66 -7.83
C VAL A 19 -14.42 2.81 -6.64
N SER A 20 -13.54 1.84 -6.43
CA SER A 20 -12.55 1.92 -5.36
C SER A 20 -11.57 3.07 -5.58
N LEU A 21 -11.18 3.38 -6.83
CA LEU A 21 -10.36 4.55 -7.17
C LEU A 21 -11.06 5.87 -6.84
N LEU A 22 -12.34 6.02 -7.19
CA LEU A 22 -13.09 7.25 -6.88
C LEU A 22 -13.19 7.50 -5.37
N PHE A 23 -13.53 6.45 -4.63
CA PHE A 23 -13.55 6.51 -3.17
C PHE A 23 -12.16 6.83 -2.62
N SER A 24 -11.14 6.18 -3.19
CA SER A 24 -9.75 6.35 -2.77
C SER A 24 -9.26 7.78 -2.95
N PHE A 25 -9.53 8.34 -4.12
CA PHE A 25 -9.17 9.70 -4.51
C PHE A 25 -9.73 10.73 -3.53
N SER A 26 -11.02 10.62 -3.21
CA SER A 26 -11.68 11.54 -2.29
C SER A 26 -11.04 11.55 -0.89
N GLY A 27 -10.73 10.38 -0.34
CA GLY A 27 -10.17 10.27 0.99
C GLY A 27 -8.71 10.69 1.07
N TYR A 28 -7.86 10.26 0.12
CA TYR A 28 -6.44 10.62 0.15
C TYR A 28 -6.20 12.09 -0.19
N ILE A 29 -7.00 12.70 -1.07
CA ILE A 29 -6.92 14.15 -1.33
C ILE A 29 -7.28 14.93 -0.08
N PHE A 30 -8.33 14.53 0.65
CA PHE A 30 -8.67 15.17 1.90
C PHE A 30 -7.52 15.09 2.92
N ILE A 31 -6.90 13.92 3.06
CA ILE A 31 -5.76 13.71 3.95
C ILE A 31 -4.57 14.59 3.54
N LEU A 32 -4.21 14.59 2.25
CA LEU A 32 -3.12 15.40 1.71
C LEU A 32 -3.38 16.90 1.89
N ALA A 33 -4.60 17.36 1.60
CA ALA A 33 -4.98 18.75 1.78
C ALA A 33 -4.86 19.19 3.24
N VAL A 34 -5.35 18.37 4.18
CA VAL A 34 -5.22 18.63 5.62
C VAL A 34 -3.75 18.73 6.04
N ASN A 35 -2.91 17.83 5.54
CA ASN A 35 -1.48 17.82 5.86
C ASN A 35 -0.76 19.04 5.24
N ILE A 36 -1.03 19.37 3.98
CA ILE A 36 -0.47 20.56 3.32
C ILE A 36 -0.86 21.84 4.08
N LEU A 37 -2.11 21.97 4.52
CA LEU A 37 -2.54 23.11 5.34
C LEU A 37 -1.79 23.20 6.67
N ASP A 38 -1.48 22.05 7.29
CA ASP A 38 -0.68 22.02 8.52
C ASP A 38 0.78 22.35 8.27
N TRP A 39 1.32 21.92 7.14
CA TRP A 39 2.65 22.28 6.72
C TRP A 39 2.80 23.80 6.50
N ILE A 40 1.83 24.41 5.81
CA ILE A 40 1.81 25.86 5.57
C ILE A 40 1.74 26.62 6.91
N LYS A 41 0.90 26.17 7.84
CA LYS A 41 0.71 26.84 9.14
C LYS A 41 1.89 26.67 10.09
N ASN A 42 2.41 25.45 10.22
CA ASN A 42 3.39 25.11 11.26
C ASN A 42 4.82 25.03 10.72
N LYS A 43 5.03 25.23 9.41
CA LYS A 43 6.30 25.06 8.66
C LYS A 43 6.94 23.68 8.75
N ARG A 44 6.35 22.73 9.48
CA ARG A 44 6.81 21.36 9.68
C ARG A 44 5.62 20.41 9.76
N LEU A 45 5.75 19.24 9.15
CA LEU A 45 4.79 18.14 9.23
C LEU A 45 5.22 17.15 10.30
N ASP A 46 4.26 16.62 11.05
CA ASP A 46 4.54 15.51 11.96
C ASP A 46 4.88 14.25 11.14
N ILE A 47 5.66 13.35 11.73
CA ILE A 47 6.12 12.10 11.11
C ILE A 47 4.92 11.26 10.65
N SER A 48 3.93 11.11 11.53
CA SER A 48 2.69 10.39 11.23
C SER A 48 2.02 10.95 9.96
N ASP A 49 1.96 12.27 9.83
CA ASP A 49 1.33 12.94 8.69
C ASP A 49 2.16 12.75 7.41
N GLN A 50 3.49 12.74 7.51
CA GLN A 50 4.38 12.49 6.37
C GLN A 50 4.22 11.06 5.85
N ILE A 51 4.27 10.05 6.73
CA ILE A 51 4.09 8.63 6.34
C ILE A 51 2.72 8.42 5.71
N ILE A 52 1.66 8.96 6.33
CA ILE A 52 0.30 8.85 5.83
C ILE A 52 0.15 9.54 4.46
N SER A 53 0.79 10.69 4.26
CA SER A 53 0.81 11.39 2.97
C SER A 53 1.53 10.57 1.90
N GLY A 54 2.71 10.03 2.22
CA GLY A 54 3.48 9.17 1.31
C GLY A 54 2.69 7.94 0.91
N LEU A 55 2.15 7.21 1.89
CA LEU A 55 1.27 6.07 1.65
C LEU A 55 0.09 6.47 0.75
N GLY A 56 -0.55 7.61 1.01
CA GLY A 56 -1.67 8.08 0.19
C GLY A 56 -1.30 8.36 -1.26
N VAL A 57 -0.16 9.02 -1.52
CA VAL A 57 0.30 9.31 -2.88
C VAL A 57 0.60 8.01 -3.64
N PHE A 58 1.41 7.10 -3.05
CA PHE A 58 1.78 5.86 -3.73
C PHE A 58 0.60 4.92 -3.92
N SER A 59 -0.32 4.83 -2.95
CA SER A 59 -1.52 4.02 -3.10
C SER A 59 -2.49 4.59 -4.14
N LEU A 60 -2.54 5.91 -4.36
CA LEU A 60 -3.31 6.51 -5.47
C LEU A 60 -2.67 6.24 -6.82
N LEU A 61 -1.34 6.40 -6.92
CA LEU A 61 -0.59 6.09 -8.14
C LEU A 61 -0.79 4.63 -8.54
N GLN A 62 -0.70 3.70 -7.58
CA GLN A 62 -0.90 2.29 -7.81
C GLN A 62 -2.28 1.96 -8.36
N ARG A 63 -3.33 2.50 -7.73
CA ARG A 63 -4.72 2.28 -8.15
C ARG A 63 -4.99 2.84 -9.53
N THR A 64 -4.52 4.06 -9.78
CA THR A 64 -4.68 4.72 -11.10
C THR A 64 -4.00 3.91 -12.19
N TYR A 65 -2.80 3.40 -11.89
CA TYR A 65 -2.02 2.58 -12.80
C TYR A 65 -2.68 1.22 -13.09
N GLN A 66 -3.26 0.58 -12.06
CA GLN A 66 -3.96 -0.70 -12.21
C GLN A 66 -5.23 -0.55 -13.08
N VAL A 67 -6.03 0.48 -12.83
CA VAL A 67 -7.23 0.78 -13.63
C VAL A 67 -6.85 1.11 -15.08
N SER A 68 -5.83 1.94 -15.29
CA SER A 68 -5.43 2.35 -16.64
C SER A 68 -4.95 1.17 -17.48
N ILE A 69 -4.13 0.27 -16.91
CA ILE A 69 -3.69 -0.95 -17.61
C ILE A 69 -4.85 -1.86 -17.97
N ARG A 70 -5.80 -2.07 -17.06
CA ARG A 70 -6.98 -2.90 -17.36
C ARG A 70 -7.86 -2.30 -18.43
N CYS A 71 -8.07 -0.99 -18.41
CA CYS A 71 -8.81 -0.29 -19.46
C CYS A 71 -8.15 -0.51 -20.81
N VAL A 72 -6.83 -0.32 -20.91
CA VAL A 72 -6.08 -0.56 -22.16
C VAL A 72 -6.18 -2.02 -22.59
N ALA A 73 -6.03 -2.96 -21.65
CA ALA A 73 -6.12 -4.39 -21.92
C ALA A 73 -7.50 -4.83 -22.46
N LEU A 74 -8.58 -4.20 -21.97
CA LEU A 74 -9.95 -4.49 -22.40
C LEU A 74 -10.31 -3.83 -23.74
N MET A 75 -9.83 -2.61 -23.98
CA MET A 75 -10.17 -1.82 -25.17
C MET A 75 -9.40 -2.26 -26.42
N TYR A 76 -8.09 -2.46 -26.28
CA TYR A 76 -7.19 -2.67 -27.42
C TYR A 76 -6.56 -4.06 -27.45
N GLY A 77 -6.65 -4.82 -26.34
CA GLY A 77 -5.82 -6.00 -26.14
C GLY A 77 -4.34 -5.63 -25.97
N LEU A 78 -3.61 -6.39 -25.17
CA LEU A 78 -2.18 -6.13 -24.92
C LEU A 78 -1.27 -6.71 -26.03
N HIS A 79 -1.81 -6.98 -27.23
CA HIS A 79 -1.14 -7.82 -28.24
C HIS A 79 0.00 -7.10 -28.98
N ASP A 80 -0.12 -5.77 -29.18
CA ASP A 80 0.86 -4.96 -29.93
C ASP A 80 1.78 -4.09 -29.04
N ILE A 81 1.83 -4.36 -27.73
CA ILE A 81 2.73 -3.62 -26.84
C ILE A 81 4.16 -4.08 -27.12
N THR A 82 5.02 -3.13 -27.50
CA THR A 82 6.45 -3.41 -27.70
C THR A 82 7.07 -3.94 -26.42
N ARG A 83 8.03 -4.86 -26.55
CA ARG A 83 8.72 -5.49 -25.41
C ARG A 83 9.31 -4.46 -24.43
N PHE A 84 9.86 -3.37 -24.97
CA PHE A 84 10.38 -2.26 -24.18
C PHE A 84 9.27 -1.55 -23.40
N ALA A 85 8.12 -1.28 -24.02
CA ALA A 85 6.99 -0.69 -23.32
C ALA A 85 6.47 -1.61 -22.20
N TRP A 86 6.42 -2.93 -22.43
CA TRP A 86 6.03 -3.89 -21.40
C TRP A 86 7.01 -3.92 -20.21
N LEU A 87 8.32 -3.84 -20.48
CA LEU A 87 9.35 -3.76 -19.44
C LEU A 87 9.19 -2.47 -18.61
N CYS A 88 9.03 -1.32 -19.26
CA CYS A 88 8.79 -0.04 -18.58
C CYS A 88 7.52 -0.09 -17.75
N ILE A 89 6.46 -0.72 -18.27
CA ILE A 89 5.21 -0.91 -17.56
C ILE A 89 5.42 -1.75 -16.29
N HIS A 90 6.09 -2.88 -16.42
CA HIS A 90 6.35 -3.77 -15.29
C HIS A 90 7.22 -3.10 -14.22
N LEU A 91 8.29 -2.42 -14.63
CA LEU A 91 9.19 -1.69 -13.74
C LEU A 91 8.47 -0.57 -12.97
N THR A 92 7.60 0.17 -13.67
CA THR A 92 6.83 1.26 -13.07
C THR A 92 5.83 0.70 -12.06
N TYR A 93 5.13 -0.38 -12.41
CA TYR A 93 4.20 -1.02 -11.50
C TYR A 93 4.87 -1.56 -10.24
N SER A 94 5.98 -2.30 -10.40
CA SER A 94 6.69 -2.91 -9.28
C SER A 94 7.29 -1.87 -8.34
N SER A 95 7.80 -0.76 -8.88
CA SER A 95 8.39 0.32 -8.07
C SER A 95 7.34 1.05 -7.25
N ILE A 96 6.17 1.33 -7.83
CA ILE A 96 5.04 1.91 -7.12
C ILE A 96 4.56 0.97 -6.01
N ASP A 97 4.37 -0.32 -6.32
CA ASP A 97 3.92 -1.33 -5.35
C ASP A 97 4.90 -1.46 -4.18
N LEU A 98 6.21 -1.53 -4.46
CA LEU A 98 7.25 -1.57 -3.43
C LEU A 98 7.27 -0.31 -2.57
N CYS A 99 7.04 0.88 -3.15
CA CYS A 99 6.88 2.10 -2.35
C CYS A 99 5.69 1.98 -1.39
N THR A 100 4.53 1.57 -1.88
CA THR A 100 3.32 1.39 -1.06
C THR A 100 3.59 0.43 0.12
N LEU A 101 4.26 -0.69 -0.14
CA LEU A 101 4.62 -1.68 0.88
C LEU A 101 5.62 -1.12 1.91
N LEU A 102 6.63 -0.38 1.45
CA LEU A 102 7.61 0.25 2.35
C LEU A 102 6.94 1.31 3.24
N PHE A 103 6.09 2.19 2.69
CA PHE A 103 5.34 3.15 3.50
C PHE A 103 4.36 2.48 4.48
N SER A 104 3.71 1.40 4.06
CA SER A 104 2.85 0.58 4.92
C SER A 104 3.64 -0.04 6.09
N SER A 105 4.84 -0.56 5.81
CA SER A 105 5.71 -1.11 6.85
C SER A 105 6.20 -0.07 7.85
N LEU A 106 6.59 1.11 7.36
CA LEU A 106 7.01 2.25 8.17
C LEU A 106 5.89 2.76 9.07
N LEU A 107 4.67 2.80 8.55
CA LEU A 107 3.49 3.13 9.33
C LEU A 107 3.32 2.15 10.50
N GLY A 108 3.49 0.85 10.25
CA GLY A 108 3.42 -0.16 11.30
C GLY A 108 4.50 -0.02 12.35
N VAL A 109 5.78 0.16 11.95
CA VAL A 109 6.89 0.41 12.89
C VAL A 109 6.65 1.67 13.72
N HIS A 110 6.18 2.76 13.10
CA HIS A 110 5.88 4.00 13.80
C HIS A 110 4.81 3.79 14.89
N PHE A 111 3.75 3.03 14.60
CA PHE A 111 2.73 2.71 15.60
C PHE A 111 3.24 1.81 16.71
N CYS A 112 4.06 0.81 16.37
CA CYS A 112 4.72 -0.04 17.36
C CYS A 112 5.53 0.81 18.36
N LEU A 113 6.33 1.76 17.86
CA LEU A 113 7.11 2.65 18.72
C LEU A 113 6.23 3.54 19.59
N LYS A 114 5.14 4.07 19.03
CA LYS A 114 4.20 4.93 19.76
C LYS A 114 3.49 4.20 20.89
N ILE A 115 3.18 2.91 20.73
CA ILE A 115 2.41 2.12 21.71
C ILE A 115 3.33 1.47 22.75
N VAL A 116 4.48 0.94 22.33
CA VAL A 116 5.44 0.28 23.23
C VAL A 116 6.25 1.31 24.03
N ASN A 117 6.24 2.59 23.63
CA ASN A 117 7.04 3.66 24.23
C ASN A 117 8.54 3.26 24.25
N LEU A 118 8.99 2.61 23.18
CA LEU A 118 10.36 2.14 23.05
C LEU A 118 11.29 3.34 23.03
N ASN A 119 12.30 3.27 23.90
CA ASN A 119 13.42 4.17 24.14
C ASN A 119 13.35 5.51 23.36
N GLN A 120 13.19 6.61 24.08
CA GLN A 120 13.02 7.97 23.54
C GLN A 120 14.07 8.34 22.47
N ASN A 121 15.31 7.84 22.61
CA ASN A 121 16.38 8.00 21.63
C ASN A 121 16.11 7.33 20.28
N PHE A 122 15.46 6.15 20.25
CA PHE A 122 15.12 5.45 19.00
C PHE A 122 14.01 6.19 18.24
N TYR A 123 13.04 6.74 18.96
CA TYR A 123 12.00 7.59 18.37
C TYR A 123 12.60 8.85 17.72
N ILE A 124 13.53 9.52 18.41
CA ILE A 124 14.25 10.70 17.89
C ILE A 124 15.12 10.33 16.69
N TYR A 125 15.79 9.17 16.71
CA TYR A 125 16.58 8.69 15.59
C TYR A 125 15.73 8.51 14.33
N ILE A 126 14.61 7.80 14.46
CA ILE A 126 13.62 7.62 13.39
C ILE A 126 13.08 8.97 12.91
N GLN A 127 12.76 9.91 13.81
CA GLN A 127 12.34 11.27 13.49
C GLN A 127 13.36 12.04 12.64
N SER A 128 14.65 11.89 12.94
CA SER A 128 15.73 12.58 12.21
C SER A 128 15.96 12.02 10.80
N MET A 129 15.57 10.76 10.56
CA MET A 129 15.80 10.08 9.29
C MET A 129 14.73 10.43 8.25
N PHE A 130 13.49 10.71 8.66
CA PHE A 130 12.34 10.89 7.76
C PHE A 130 12.46 11.90 6.62
N PRO A 131 12.96 13.14 6.80
CA PRO A 131 13.12 14.05 5.67
C PRO A 131 14.09 13.51 4.61
N LYS A 132 14.98 12.59 5.00
CA LYS A 132 15.89 11.88 4.09
C LYS A 132 15.26 10.58 3.59
N MET A 133 14.30 9.97 4.29
CA MET A 133 13.74 8.65 3.94
C MET A 133 12.94 8.66 2.63
N PHE A 134 12.22 9.72 2.28
CA PHE A 134 11.46 9.76 1.03
C PHE A 134 12.29 9.43 -0.22
N PRO A 135 13.41 10.15 -0.50
CA PRO A 135 14.26 9.82 -1.63
C PRO A 135 14.95 8.46 -1.47
N TRP A 136 15.28 8.03 -0.24
CA TRP A 136 15.85 6.69 -0.01
C TRP A 136 14.86 5.55 -0.30
N ILE A 137 13.59 5.69 0.09
CA ILE A 137 12.53 4.70 -0.18
C ILE A 137 12.29 4.60 -1.68
N LEU A 138 12.20 5.75 -2.36
CA LEU A 138 12.08 5.81 -3.82
C LEU A 138 13.29 5.20 -4.53
N LEU A 139 14.50 5.50 -4.06
CA LEU A 139 15.72 4.94 -4.64
C LEU A 139 15.79 3.43 -4.43
N LEU A 140 15.48 2.95 -3.22
CA LEU A 140 15.46 1.53 -2.89
C LEU A 140 14.42 0.80 -3.74
N SER A 141 13.20 1.33 -3.86
CA SER A 141 12.13 0.69 -4.62
C SER A 141 12.43 0.61 -6.12
N VAL A 142 13.02 1.66 -6.70
CA VAL A 142 13.44 1.69 -8.11
C VAL A 142 14.61 0.73 -8.33
N LEU A 143 15.62 0.72 -7.46
CA LEU A 143 16.75 -0.21 -7.56
C LEU A 143 16.30 -1.67 -7.46
N THR A 144 15.45 -2.00 -6.49
CA THR A 144 14.90 -3.35 -6.38
C THR A 144 14.07 -3.70 -7.61
N SER A 145 13.24 -2.79 -8.11
CA SER A 145 12.47 -3.00 -9.35
C SER A 145 13.36 -3.26 -10.55
N LEU A 146 14.47 -2.52 -10.66
CA LEU A 146 15.44 -2.68 -11.73
C LEU A 146 16.15 -4.03 -11.65
N LEU A 147 16.52 -4.48 -10.44
CA LEU A 147 17.13 -5.79 -10.21
C LEU A 147 16.19 -6.95 -10.57
N ILE A 148 14.88 -6.78 -10.37
CA ILE A 148 13.87 -7.78 -10.73
C ILE A 148 13.66 -7.82 -12.25
N SER A 149 13.59 -6.63 -12.87
CA SER A 149 13.26 -6.44 -14.29
C SER A 149 14.46 -6.64 -15.22
N GLY A 150 15.68 -6.38 -14.74
CA GLY A 150 16.92 -6.41 -15.52
C GLY A 150 17.22 -7.77 -16.16
N PRO A 151 17.15 -8.88 -15.40
CA PRO A 151 17.35 -10.22 -15.96
C PRO A 151 16.31 -10.60 -17.02
N ALA A 152 15.08 -10.08 -16.91
CA ALA A 152 14.03 -10.30 -17.91
C ALA A 152 14.26 -9.51 -19.22
N ALA A 153 14.92 -8.34 -19.13
CA ALA A 153 15.28 -7.53 -20.29
C ALA A 153 16.50 -8.07 -21.05
N TRP A 154 17.48 -8.61 -20.32
CA TRP A 154 18.71 -9.17 -20.90
C TRP A 154 18.49 -10.51 -21.62
N ASP A 155 17.57 -11.34 -21.11
CA ASP A 155 17.17 -12.60 -21.77
C ASP A 155 16.48 -12.33 -23.13
N LEU A 156 15.75 -11.22 -23.24
CA LEU A 156 15.00 -10.85 -24.44
C LEU A 156 15.89 -10.18 -25.51
N SER A 157 16.87 -9.36 -25.13
CA SER A 157 17.77 -8.69 -26.08
C SER A 157 18.69 -9.66 -26.83
N GLN A 158 19.14 -10.74 -26.18
CA GLN A 158 19.95 -11.78 -26.81
C GLN A 158 19.17 -12.61 -27.84
N HIS A 159 17.86 -12.76 -27.68
CA HIS A 159 17.04 -13.52 -28.62
C HIS A 159 16.84 -12.77 -29.95
N ASP A 160 16.77 -11.43 -29.90
CA ASP A 160 16.65 -10.59 -31.10
C ASP A 160 17.99 -10.43 -31.85
N PHE A 161 19.14 -10.45 -31.15
CA PHE A 161 20.46 -10.46 -31.78
C PHE A 161 20.84 -11.80 -32.44
N ASN A 162 20.27 -12.91 -31.97
CA ASN A 162 20.56 -14.26 -32.48
C ASN A 162 19.69 -14.69 -33.69
N SER A 163 18.82 -13.83 -34.21
CA SER A 163 18.08 -14.08 -35.46
C SER A 163 18.94 -14.01 -36.72
N THR A 164 20.23 -13.65 -36.59
CA THR A 164 21.24 -13.72 -37.65
C THR A 164 22.44 -14.54 -37.18
N GLY A 165 22.36 -15.86 -37.31
CA GLY A 165 23.53 -16.75 -37.31
C GLY A 165 23.99 -17.27 -35.95
N GLN A 166 23.64 -18.54 -35.70
CA GLN A 166 24.37 -19.53 -34.88
C GLN A 166 25.35 -19.02 -33.80
N ILE A 167 24.86 -18.61 -32.63
CA ILE A 167 25.53 -18.90 -31.37
C ILE A 167 24.48 -19.34 -30.34
N LYS A 168 24.41 -20.65 -30.09
CA LYS A 168 23.70 -21.20 -28.92
C LYS A 168 24.52 -20.89 -27.68
N THR A 169 24.44 -19.66 -27.16
CA THR A 169 24.92 -19.37 -25.81
C THR A 169 23.90 -19.91 -24.82
N SER A 170 24.23 -21.06 -24.21
CA SER A 170 23.49 -21.63 -23.09
C SER A 170 23.66 -20.73 -21.86
N HIS A 171 22.81 -19.72 -21.72
CA HIS A 171 22.65 -18.98 -20.48
C HIS A 171 21.17 -18.88 -20.13
N SER A 172 20.84 -18.93 -18.85
CA SER A 172 20.40 -20.17 -18.22
C SER A 172 19.11 -19.86 -17.45
N PRO A 173 18.20 -20.83 -17.23
CA PRO A 173 17.07 -20.65 -16.32
C PRO A 173 17.50 -20.15 -14.92
N LEU A 174 18.79 -20.29 -14.56
CA LEU A 174 19.40 -19.82 -13.33
C LEU A 174 19.24 -18.31 -13.10
N ASN A 175 19.44 -17.44 -14.09
CA ASN A 175 19.38 -15.98 -13.90
C ASN A 175 17.95 -15.47 -13.66
N ARG A 176 16.98 -16.02 -14.40
CA ARG A 176 15.54 -15.77 -14.18
C ARG A 176 15.07 -16.34 -12.84
N PHE A 177 15.57 -17.51 -12.46
CA PHE A 177 15.33 -18.08 -11.13
C PHE A 177 15.94 -17.21 -10.02
N LEU A 178 17.13 -16.62 -10.24
CA LEU A 178 17.80 -15.77 -9.27
C LEU A 178 17.03 -14.45 -9.06
N SER A 179 16.57 -13.79 -10.12
CA SER A 179 15.83 -12.52 -10.01
C SER A 179 14.49 -12.70 -9.28
N LEU A 180 13.76 -13.77 -9.59
CA LEU A 180 12.52 -14.12 -8.89
C LEU A 180 12.80 -14.46 -7.42
N LYS A 181 13.86 -15.24 -7.13
CA LYS A 181 14.25 -15.53 -5.75
C LYS A 181 14.61 -14.27 -4.96
N PHE A 182 15.35 -13.33 -5.55
CA PHE A 182 15.65 -12.05 -4.93
C PHE A 182 14.40 -11.21 -4.67
N PHE A 183 13.46 -11.16 -5.61
CA PHE A 183 12.17 -10.50 -5.42
C PHE A 183 11.42 -11.08 -4.21
N TYR A 184 11.24 -12.40 -4.20
CA TYR A 184 10.55 -13.09 -3.12
C TYR A 184 11.26 -12.93 -1.79
N ALA A 185 12.60 -12.96 -1.77
CA ALA A 185 13.38 -12.74 -0.57
C ALA A 185 13.21 -11.32 -0.01
N PHE A 186 13.28 -10.30 -0.86
CA PHE A 186 13.11 -8.90 -0.45
C PHE A 186 11.67 -8.61 0.00
N PHE A 187 10.68 -9.12 -0.74
CA PHE A 187 9.27 -9.02 -0.38
C PHE A 187 9.00 -9.73 0.96
N SER A 188 9.51 -10.96 1.12
CA SER A 188 9.38 -11.73 2.36
C SER A 188 10.06 -11.03 3.54
N PHE A 189 11.22 -10.41 3.32
CA PHE A 189 11.91 -9.62 4.35
C PHE A 189 11.06 -8.42 4.81
N CYS A 190 10.52 -7.64 3.87
CA CYS A 190 9.63 -6.51 4.19
C CYS A 190 8.37 -7.00 4.93
N PHE A 191 7.80 -8.12 4.48
CA PHE A 191 6.65 -8.75 5.11
C PHE A 191 6.95 -9.22 6.55
N LEU A 192 8.10 -9.83 6.79
CA LEU A 192 8.52 -10.28 8.13
C LEU A 192 8.71 -9.10 9.07
N ILE A 193 9.34 -8.01 8.63
CA ILE A 193 9.48 -6.78 9.43
C ILE A 193 8.10 -6.25 9.81
N PHE A 194 7.19 -6.18 8.84
CA PHE A 194 5.82 -5.72 9.08
C PHE A 194 5.08 -6.62 10.08
N LEU A 195 5.19 -7.94 9.91
CA LEU A 195 4.53 -8.94 10.74
C LEU A 195 5.06 -8.90 12.19
N MET A 196 6.38 -8.78 12.36
CA MET A 196 6.98 -8.63 13.69
C MET A 196 6.53 -7.33 14.36
N SER A 197 6.49 -6.23 13.62
CA SER A 197 5.97 -4.95 14.12
C SER A 197 4.51 -5.05 14.56
N LEU A 198 3.68 -5.75 13.77
CA LEU A 198 2.27 -6.01 14.09
C LEU A 198 2.12 -6.84 15.35
N LEU A 199 2.86 -7.96 15.47
CA LEU A 199 2.80 -8.83 16.65
C LEU A 199 3.19 -8.08 17.92
N VAL A 200 4.28 -7.32 17.88
CA VAL A 200 4.72 -6.50 19.02
C VAL A 200 3.65 -5.48 19.39
N THR A 201 3.02 -4.85 18.39
CA THR A 201 1.93 -3.89 18.59
C THR A 201 0.72 -4.55 19.28
N ILE A 202 0.31 -5.74 18.84
CA ILE A 202 -0.81 -6.50 19.43
C ILE A 202 -0.52 -6.85 20.89
N VAL A 203 0.66 -7.41 21.16
CA VAL A 203 1.03 -7.85 22.52
C VAL A 203 1.14 -6.65 23.47
N SER A 204 1.75 -5.56 23.01
CA SER A 204 1.87 -4.34 23.79
C SER A 204 0.50 -3.72 24.11
N LEU A 205 -0.39 -3.67 23.11
CA LEU A 205 -1.75 -3.19 23.29
C LEU A 205 -2.52 -4.03 24.30
N HIS A 206 -2.47 -5.36 24.17
CA HIS A 206 -3.14 -6.26 25.10
C HIS A 206 -2.66 -6.04 26.54
N LYS A 207 -1.34 -5.87 26.73
CA LYS A 207 -0.74 -5.56 28.04
C LYS A 207 -1.18 -4.18 28.55
N HIS A 208 -1.27 -3.18 27.67
CA HIS A 208 -1.68 -1.82 28.03
C HIS A 208 -3.16 -1.75 28.43
N VAL A 209 -4.05 -2.37 27.66
CA VAL A 209 -5.49 -2.45 27.95
C VAL A 209 -5.73 -3.15 29.28
N ARG A 210 -5.05 -4.28 29.52
CA ARG A 210 -5.16 -5.03 30.78
C ARG A 210 -4.71 -4.20 31.99
N ARG A 211 -3.62 -3.44 31.86
CA ARG A 211 -3.14 -2.53 32.91
C ARG A 211 -4.12 -1.38 33.18
N MET A 212 -4.77 -0.85 32.15
CA MET A 212 -5.79 0.19 32.31
C MET A 212 -7.05 -0.34 32.99
N GLN A 213 -7.54 -1.53 32.60
CA GLN A 213 -8.70 -2.17 33.22
C GLN A 213 -8.49 -2.42 34.72
N ASN A 214 -7.29 -2.82 35.12
CA ASN A 214 -6.97 -3.07 36.53
C ASN A 214 -6.83 -1.79 37.39
N ASN A 215 -6.70 -0.60 36.78
CA ASN A 215 -6.40 0.67 37.46
C ASN A 215 -7.49 1.74 37.28
N ALA A 216 -8.68 1.40 36.77
CA ALA A 216 -9.67 2.38 36.32
C ALA A 216 -10.61 2.87 37.45
N THR A 217 -10.64 4.19 37.66
CA THR A 217 -11.77 4.91 38.29
C THR A 217 -12.76 5.39 37.22
N LYS A 218 -14.04 5.56 37.56
CA LYS A 218 -15.19 5.69 36.63
C LYS A 218 -15.05 6.78 35.53
N LEU A 219 -14.45 7.94 35.83
CA LEU A 219 -14.19 9.02 34.86
C LEU A 219 -12.94 8.78 33.99
N ARG A 220 -11.96 8.02 34.51
CA ARG A 220 -10.76 7.63 33.76
C ARG A 220 -11.08 6.54 32.73
N ALA A 221 -12.13 5.78 32.97
CA ALA A 221 -12.62 4.74 32.06
C ALA A 221 -13.09 5.32 30.70
N GLU A 222 -13.82 6.44 30.67
CA GLU A 222 -14.32 7.04 29.42
C GLU A 222 -13.18 7.60 28.53
N SER A 223 -12.18 8.25 29.14
CA SER A 223 -11.01 8.75 28.39
C SER A 223 -10.07 7.62 27.95
N ALA A 224 -9.94 6.56 28.76
CA ALA A 224 -9.23 5.34 28.39
C ALA A 224 -9.91 4.63 27.22
N GLU A 225 -11.25 4.57 27.21
CA GLU A 225 -12.03 3.93 26.15
C GLU A 225 -11.83 4.61 24.79
N ALA A 226 -11.78 5.95 24.75
CA ALA A 226 -11.45 6.68 23.54
C ALA A 226 -10.04 6.35 23.01
N HIS A 227 -9.06 6.17 23.90
CA HIS A 227 -7.69 5.78 23.52
C HIS A 227 -7.64 4.33 23.01
N VAL A 228 -8.32 3.40 23.69
CA VAL A 228 -8.42 1.99 23.28
C VAL A 228 -9.09 1.85 21.91
N ASN A 229 -10.13 2.64 21.65
CA ASN A 229 -10.83 2.59 20.36
C ASN A 229 -9.95 3.10 19.21
N ALA A 230 -9.13 4.13 19.45
CA ALA A 230 -8.14 4.61 18.48
C ALA A 230 -7.05 3.56 18.21
N VAL A 231 -6.59 2.83 19.22
CA VAL A 231 -5.59 1.77 18.97
C VAL A 231 -6.23 0.54 18.30
N ARG A 232 -7.49 0.23 18.59
CA ARG A 232 -8.23 -0.85 17.91
C ARG A 232 -8.38 -0.56 16.40
N THR A 233 -8.61 0.69 16.02
CA THR A 233 -8.71 1.08 14.61
C THR A 233 -7.35 1.06 13.91
N LEU A 234 -6.28 1.43 14.61
CA LEU A 234 -4.91 1.24 14.13
C LEU A 234 -4.57 -0.24 13.92
N LEU A 235 -5.02 -1.11 14.81
CA LEU A 235 -4.83 -2.55 14.67
C LEU A 235 -5.59 -3.10 13.44
N SER A 236 -6.83 -2.64 13.21
CA SER A 236 -7.56 -3.03 12.00
C SER A 236 -6.87 -2.55 10.72
N LEU A 237 -6.24 -1.38 10.74
CA LEU A 237 -5.46 -0.86 9.61
C LEU A 237 -4.26 -1.77 9.31
N LEU A 238 -3.53 -2.17 10.36
CA LEU A 238 -2.40 -3.08 10.24
C LEU A 238 -2.83 -4.47 9.72
N CYS A 239 -3.94 -5.02 10.21
CA CYS A 239 -4.47 -6.29 9.72
C CYS A 239 -4.91 -6.20 8.25
N LEU A 240 -5.51 -5.08 7.83
CA LEU A 240 -5.87 -4.87 6.43
C LEU A 240 -4.62 -4.77 5.55
N ASN A 241 -3.58 -4.07 6.01
CA ASN A 241 -2.29 -4.05 5.35
C ASN A 241 -1.67 -5.46 5.26
N LEU A 242 -1.84 -6.31 6.27
CA LEU A 242 -1.38 -7.72 6.21
C LEU A 242 -2.08 -8.51 5.09
N LEU A 243 -3.39 -8.33 4.92
CA LEU A 243 -4.13 -8.94 3.80
C LEU A 243 -3.59 -8.45 2.46
N TYR A 244 -3.27 -7.16 2.37
CA TYR A 244 -2.67 -6.56 1.18
C TYR A 244 -1.28 -7.13 0.83
N PHE A 245 -0.48 -7.56 1.82
CA PHE A 245 0.76 -8.30 1.57
C PHE A 245 0.52 -9.75 1.11
N ILE A 246 -0.50 -10.43 1.64
CA ILE A 246 -0.74 -11.86 1.40
C ILE A 246 -1.41 -12.11 0.05
N LEU A 247 -2.37 -11.27 -0.34
CA LEU A 247 -3.18 -11.47 -1.55
C LEU A 247 -2.34 -11.53 -2.85
N PRO A 248 -1.35 -10.65 -3.10
CA PRO A 248 -0.47 -10.75 -4.26
C PRO A 248 0.32 -12.05 -4.30
N ILE A 249 0.81 -12.55 -3.15
CA ILE A 249 1.52 -13.84 -3.08
C ILE A 249 0.61 -14.98 -3.53
N ILE A 250 -0.63 -15.01 -3.03
CA ILE A 250 -1.61 -16.02 -3.39
C ILE A 250 -1.93 -15.95 -4.89
N ILE A 251 -2.13 -14.74 -5.43
CA ILE A 251 -2.40 -14.52 -6.87
C ILE A 251 -1.25 -15.06 -7.73
N ILE A 252 0.00 -14.80 -7.35
CA ILE A 252 1.16 -15.29 -8.11
C ILE A 252 1.26 -16.81 -8.03
N TYR A 253 1.04 -17.39 -6.84
CA TYR A 253 1.08 -18.85 -6.65
C TYR A 253 -0.04 -19.58 -7.41
N LYS A 254 -1.22 -18.95 -7.52
CA LYS A 254 -2.40 -19.48 -8.21
C LYS A 254 -2.50 -19.03 -9.67
N LYS A 255 -1.42 -18.51 -10.26
CA LYS A 255 -1.42 -17.99 -11.64
C LYS A 255 -1.90 -19.01 -12.70
N ASN A 256 -1.68 -20.31 -12.47
CA ASN A 256 -2.09 -21.37 -13.40
C ASN A 256 -3.58 -21.74 -13.29
N GLU A 257 -4.30 -21.18 -12.32
CA GLU A 257 -5.70 -21.49 -12.02
C GLU A 257 -6.57 -20.23 -12.23
N PRO A 258 -7.00 -19.94 -13.47
CA PRO A 258 -7.60 -18.65 -13.84
C PRO A 258 -8.92 -18.35 -13.11
N GLN A 259 -9.67 -19.40 -12.73
CA GLN A 259 -10.92 -19.25 -11.97
C GLN A 259 -10.67 -18.64 -10.58
N TRP A 260 -9.64 -19.12 -9.88
CA TRP A 260 -9.27 -18.63 -8.54
C TRP A 260 -8.58 -17.27 -8.60
N MET A 261 -7.74 -17.05 -9.62
CA MET A 261 -7.02 -15.79 -9.83
C MET A 261 -7.97 -14.59 -9.88
N ASN A 262 -9.05 -14.68 -10.65
CA ASN A 262 -10.04 -13.60 -10.76
C ASN A 262 -10.79 -13.34 -9.45
N GLY A 263 -11.08 -14.40 -8.67
CA GLY A 263 -11.68 -14.28 -7.35
C GLY A 263 -10.77 -13.54 -6.36
N PHE A 264 -9.49 -13.91 -6.28
CA PHE A 264 -8.52 -13.22 -5.41
C PHE A 264 -8.29 -11.77 -5.82
N LEU A 265 -8.34 -11.50 -7.13
CA LEU A 265 -8.21 -10.15 -7.67
C LEU A 265 -9.40 -9.26 -7.31
N LEU A 266 -10.61 -9.83 -7.31
CA LEU A 266 -11.82 -9.16 -6.82
C LEU A 266 -11.71 -8.86 -5.31
N ILE A 267 -11.28 -9.83 -4.50
CA ILE A 267 -11.06 -9.64 -3.06
C ILE A 267 -10.02 -8.54 -2.82
N TYR A 268 -8.92 -8.55 -3.59
CA TYR A 268 -7.89 -7.51 -3.53
C TYR A 268 -8.48 -6.13 -3.85
N ALA A 269 -9.26 -5.99 -4.91
CA ALA A 269 -9.94 -4.75 -5.27
C ALA A 269 -10.93 -4.27 -4.19
N MET A 270 -11.59 -5.20 -3.48
CA MET A 270 -12.50 -4.87 -2.37
C MET A 270 -11.75 -4.42 -1.11
N CYS A 271 -10.60 -5.01 -0.78
CA CYS A 271 -9.77 -4.58 0.34
C CYS A 271 -9.39 -3.09 0.23
N HIS A 272 -9.16 -2.61 -0.99
CA HIS A 272 -8.86 -1.20 -1.31
C HIS A 272 -10.01 -0.22 -1.06
N ILE A 273 -11.22 -0.68 -0.78
CA ILE A 273 -12.35 0.19 -0.42
C ILE A 273 -12.31 0.51 1.09
N PHE A 274 -11.79 -0.42 1.89
CA PHE A 274 -11.84 -0.37 3.35
C PHE A 274 -10.63 0.30 3.99
N ASP A 275 -9.55 0.53 3.25
CA ASP A 275 -8.31 1.11 3.77
C ASP A 275 -8.48 2.57 4.25
N ILE A 276 -9.18 3.41 3.50
CA ILE A 276 -9.40 4.82 3.84
C ILE A 276 -10.33 5.03 5.03
N PRO A 277 -11.52 4.39 5.11
CA PRO A 277 -12.40 4.57 6.26
C PRO A 277 -11.69 4.12 7.54
N ILE A 278 -10.89 3.05 7.46
CA ILE A 278 -10.11 2.55 8.58
C ILE A 278 -8.96 3.50 8.93
N LEU A 279 -8.26 4.07 7.94
CA LEU A 279 -7.18 5.04 8.14
C LEU A 279 -7.70 6.36 8.77
N ILE A 280 -8.82 6.88 8.29
CA ILE A 280 -9.49 8.06 8.85
C ILE A 280 -9.95 7.76 10.28
N ARG A 281 -10.51 6.56 10.52
CA ARG A 281 -10.93 6.14 11.87
C ARG A 281 -9.74 5.86 12.79
N GLY A 282 -8.56 5.55 12.26
CA GLY A 282 -7.31 5.37 13.01
C GLY A 282 -6.70 6.67 13.56
N SER A 283 -6.90 7.79 12.87
CA SER A 283 -6.30 9.07 13.26
C SER A 283 -7.33 10.01 13.91
N THR A 284 -7.19 10.21 15.22
CA THR A 284 -8.03 11.15 15.99
C THR A 284 -7.93 12.60 15.47
N LYS A 285 -6.79 12.96 14.88
CA LYS A 285 -6.57 14.24 14.20
C LYS A 285 -7.46 14.36 12.94
N LEU A 286 -7.44 13.34 12.08
CA LEU A 286 -8.24 13.31 10.85
C LEU A 286 -9.74 13.28 11.17
N GLN A 287 -10.16 12.50 12.18
CA GLN A 287 -11.55 12.48 12.63
C GLN A 287 -12.04 13.86 13.10
N LYS A 288 -11.23 14.58 13.91
CA LYS A 288 -11.60 15.91 14.40
C LYS A 288 -11.79 16.91 13.26
N ARG A 289 -10.94 16.85 12.23
CA ARG A 289 -11.06 17.74 11.07
C ARG A 289 -12.19 17.37 10.13
N LEU A 290 -12.42 16.08 9.92
CA LEU A 290 -13.55 15.60 9.12
C LEU A 290 -14.88 16.02 9.75
N LYS A 291 -15.03 15.89 11.08
CA LYS A 291 -16.20 16.40 11.81
C LYS A 291 -16.36 17.91 11.62
N LYS A 292 -15.28 18.69 11.78
CA LYS A 292 -15.34 20.15 11.61
C LYS A 292 -15.76 20.57 10.19
N MET A 293 -15.28 19.85 9.17
CA MET A 293 -15.66 20.08 7.78
C MET A 293 -17.13 19.72 7.53
N TRP A 294 -17.60 18.59 8.07
CA TRP A 294 -18.99 18.17 7.95
C TRP A 294 -19.94 19.16 8.64
N PHE A 295 -19.58 19.65 9.83
CA PHE A 295 -20.33 20.72 10.50
C PHE A 295 -20.36 22.01 9.68
N HIS A 296 -19.24 22.41 9.07
CA HIS A 296 -19.18 23.61 8.24
C HIS A 296 -20.02 23.47 6.95
N PHE A 297 -20.02 22.30 6.33
CA PHE A 297 -20.88 22.00 5.19
C PHE A 297 -22.36 21.99 5.59
N ALA A 298 -22.71 21.36 6.71
CA ALA A 298 -24.07 21.36 7.23
C ALA A 298 -24.57 22.79 7.52
N THR A 299 -23.74 23.65 8.13
CA THR A 299 -24.10 25.06 8.36
C THR A 299 -24.23 25.87 7.08
N VAL A 300 -23.37 25.63 6.07
CA VAL A 300 -23.45 26.34 4.78
C VAL A 300 -24.66 25.88 3.98
N SER A 301 -24.99 24.59 4.00
CA SER A 301 -26.21 24.05 3.37
C SER A 301 -27.49 24.56 4.02
N PHE A 302 -27.49 24.83 5.34
CA PHE A 302 -28.61 25.47 6.05
C PHE A 302 -28.69 26.99 5.83
N THR A 303 -27.65 27.64 5.31
CA THR A 303 -27.67 29.09 5.02
C THR A 303 -28.12 29.37 3.57
N ILE A 304 -28.27 28.34 2.75
CA ILE A 304 -28.65 28.44 1.32
C ILE A 304 -30.12 27.97 1.10
N ILE A 305 -30.82 27.56 2.16
CA ILE A 305 -32.26 27.26 2.18
C ILE A 305 -32.97 28.38 2.93
#